data_AF-A0A1M2ZSF1-F1
#
_entry.id   AF-A0A1M2ZSF1-F1
#
_cell.length_a   1.000
_cell.length_b   1.000
_cell.length_c   1.000
_cell.angle_alpha   90.00
_cell.angle_beta   90.00
_cell.angle_gamma   90.00
#
_symmetry.space_group_name_H-M   'P 1'
#
loop_
_entity.id
_entity.type
_entity.pdbx_description
1 polymer ?
#
loop_
_entity_poly.entity_id
_entity_poly.type
_entity_poly.pdbx_seq_one_letter_code
_entity_poly.pdbx_strand_id
1 'polypeptide(L)'
;MSLSPAFLDELRARTSLSTLIGKTVKLTKAGREYKGCCPFHNEKTPSFYVNDEKGFYHCFGCSAHGDAIRWMTDQRGLPFIDAVKDLAAAAGLDVPAPDPRAAQRAERQKGLHDAMAEAQAWFVTQLSGISGGEARALIERRGLTTETARDFGLGFAPDARGKLRTALKDYGDAALIEAGLLISVENKEPYDRFRGRLMIPIRDPRGRVIAFGGRVIGDGEPKYLNSPDTPLFDKGRTLYNLDRAAPAARKAGRVFVVEGYMDVIALAQAGVAEAVAPLGTALTEHQLERLWRMVDVPILCFDGDAAGQKAAIRAAHRALPMLAPGCSLAFVTLPDGQDPDDLVKAKGAAAFEALVRDAEPLVDRLWKHEFAAEPLNTPEQRAGLRRRLTELAQAIADPSVRSEYQNEFRHRFDTAFARAPAARGNFTPRAAGRPGQRWAPPPLPITEDAKAVRAAGGIDRVLAKAVLAGLIRHPAEIARHMEVLGSLRFVDGALGRLFEAVVDVALEDRALDSGRLVTILARSGFETVASDLLRADTMPYSFTQRTGDENQARADLDEAIAILVAGPEVNAALAEATAAMQARFTDEAFERQVALVKEKQALELRLANLVQSNEDARAFGSEDD
;
A
#
# COMPACT_ATOMS: atom_id res chain seq x y z
N MET A 1 20.34 27.97 -0.50
CA MET A 1 21.47 27.71 0.41
C MET A 1 22.30 26.63 -0.23
N SER A 2 23.55 26.90 -0.57
CA SER A 2 24.49 25.84 -0.92
C SER A 2 25.21 25.47 0.36
N LEU A 3 24.74 24.42 1.04
CA LEU A 3 25.52 23.81 2.11
C LEU A 3 26.54 22.93 1.41
N SER A 4 27.83 23.21 1.58
CA SER A 4 28.86 22.38 0.95
C SER A 4 28.79 20.97 1.55
N PRO A 5 29.04 19.91 0.75
CA PRO A 5 29.17 18.56 1.28
C PRO A 5 30.15 18.49 2.46
N ALA A 6 31.27 19.22 2.38
CA ALA A 6 32.25 19.35 3.44
C ALA A 6 31.69 19.92 4.76
N PHE A 7 30.80 20.92 4.71
CA PHE A 7 30.16 21.46 5.91
C PHE A 7 29.21 20.45 6.57
N LEU A 8 28.45 19.71 5.75
CA LEU A 8 27.56 18.67 6.26
C LEU A 8 28.34 17.52 6.90
N ASP A 9 29.47 17.15 6.31
CA ASP A 9 30.36 16.12 6.86
C ASP A 9 31.03 16.58 8.16
N GLU A 10 31.46 17.84 8.24
CA GLU A 10 31.99 18.42 9.47
C GLU A 10 30.93 18.48 10.57
N LEU A 11 29.69 18.84 10.22
CA LEU A 11 28.57 18.87 11.15
C LEU A 11 28.24 17.48 11.70
N ARG A 12 28.26 16.45 10.85
CA ARG A 12 28.11 15.05 11.27
C ARG A 12 29.22 14.63 12.22
N ALA A 13 30.47 14.94 11.87
CA ALA A 13 31.64 14.57 12.67
C ALA A 13 31.66 15.22 14.07
N ARG A 14 31.13 16.44 14.21
CA ARG A 14 31.04 17.14 15.50
C ARG A 14 29.81 16.78 16.33
N THR A 15 28.88 16.01 15.77
CA THR A 15 27.65 15.62 16.47
C THR A 15 27.77 14.20 17.01
N SER A 16 27.84 14.05 18.34
CA SER A 16 27.67 12.73 18.98
C SER A 16 26.20 12.29 18.88
N LEU A 17 25.97 11.22 18.13
CA LEU A 17 24.64 10.70 17.84
C LEU A 17 23.98 10.11 19.10
N SER A 18 24.75 9.44 19.96
CA SER A 18 24.31 8.92 21.25
C SER A 18 23.88 10.03 22.20
N THR A 19 24.58 11.17 22.20
CA THR A 19 24.22 12.35 22.99
C THR A 19 22.96 13.02 22.45
N LEU A 20 22.82 13.11 21.12
CA LEU A 20 21.64 13.68 20.47
C LEU A 20 20.38 12.83 20.73
N ILE A 21 20.49 11.52 20.49
CA ILE A 21 19.38 10.56 20.63
C ILE A 21 19.06 10.31 22.11
N GLY A 22 20.06 10.28 22.97
CA GLY A 22 19.94 10.05 24.42
C GLY A 22 19.06 11.07 25.15
N LYS A 23 18.80 12.23 24.54
CA LYS A 23 17.85 13.24 25.05
C LYS A 23 16.38 12.76 24.97
N THR A 24 16.08 11.87 24.04
CA THR A 24 14.71 11.40 23.77
C THR A 24 14.55 9.91 24.08
N VAL A 25 15.60 9.11 23.88
CA VAL A 25 15.56 7.65 24.04
C VAL A 25 16.52 7.24 25.15
N LYS A 26 16.06 6.37 26.05
CA LYS A 26 16.93 5.80 27.08
C LYS A 26 17.91 4.81 26.45
N LEU A 27 19.13 5.27 26.22
CA LEU A 27 20.22 4.47 25.69
C LEU A 27 21.05 3.83 26.81
N THR A 28 21.48 2.59 26.59
CA THR A 28 22.39 1.84 27.47
C THR A 28 23.64 1.45 26.70
N LYS A 29 24.80 1.54 27.33
CA LYS A 29 26.07 1.22 26.68
C LYS A 29 26.19 -0.29 26.46
N ALA A 30 26.49 -0.69 25.22
CA ALA A 30 26.68 -2.07 24.80
C ALA A 30 28.01 -2.19 24.04
N GLY A 31 29.10 -2.35 24.78
CA GLY A 31 30.45 -2.36 24.22
C GLY A 31 30.84 -0.98 23.67
N ARG A 32 31.10 -0.91 22.35
CA ARG A 32 31.44 0.33 21.63
C ARG A 32 30.23 1.08 21.09
N GLU A 33 29.05 0.48 21.17
CA GLU A 33 27.79 1.05 20.69
C GLU A 33 26.83 1.33 21.86
N TYR A 34 25.74 2.01 21.56
CA TYR A 34 24.64 2.23 22.50
C TYR A 34 23.40 1.52 21.98
N LYS A 35 22.64 0.89 22.88
CA LYS A 35 21.38 0.20 22.55
C LYS A 35 20.20 0.76 23.35
N GLY A 36 19.02 0.79 22.73
CA GLY A 36 17.78 1.21 23.36
C GLY A 36 16.55 0.63 22.66
N CYS A 37 15.37 0.93 23.18
CA CYS A 37 14.11 0.64 22.48
C CYS A 37 13.94 1.65 21.35
N CYS A 38 13.48 1.17 20.20
CA CYS A 38 13.30 1.98 19.01
C CYS A 38 12.24 3.06 19.21
N PRO A 39 12.52 4.30 18.79
CA PRO A 39 11.56 5.41 18.87
C PRO A 39 10.64 5.50 17.63
N PHE A 40 10.90 4.69 16.60
CA PHE A 40 10.15 4.65 15.34
C PHE A 40 9.06 3.57 15.33
N HIS A 41 9.11 2.59 16.24
CA HIS A 41 8.10 1.56 16.39
C HIS A 41 8.05 1.08 17.85
N ASN A 42 6.94 0.47 18.26
CA ASN A 42 6.74 0.12 19.66
C ASN A 42 7.30 -1.28 19.98
N GLU A 43 8.37 -1.35 20.77
CA GLU A 43 9.01 -2.60 21.18
C GLU A 43 9.36 -2.62 22.67
N LYS A 44 9.36 -3.81 23.28
CA LYS A 44 9.74 -4.02 24.70
C LYS A 44 11.21 -4.40 24.87
N THR A 45 11.83 -4.96 23.84
CA THR A 45 13.23 -5.38 23.83
C THR A 45 14.07 -4.38 23.04
N PRO A 46 15.29 -4.01 23.50
CA PRO A 46 16.13 -3.06 22.76
C PRO A 46 16.60 -3.62 21.41
N SER A 47 16.11 -3.08 20.28
CA SER A 47 16.62 -3.41 18.94
C SER A 47 17.25 -2.22 18.21
N PHE A 48 17.29 -1.05 18.84
CA PHE A 48 17.84 0.18 18.29
C PHE A 48 19.29 0.38 18.71
N TYR A 49 20.21 0.39 17.75
CA TYR A 49 21.64 0.55 17.96
C TYR A 49 22.13 1.89 17.42
N VAL A 50 23.01 2.54 18.17
CA VAL A 50 23.63 3.82 17.83
C VAL A 50 25.14 3.67 17.91
N ASN A 51 25.82 3.97 16.80
CA ASN A 51 27.27 3.92 16.70
C ASN A 51 27.80 5.34 16.46
N ASP A 52 28.45 5.92 17.47
CA ASP A 52 29.04 7.25 17.38
C ASP A 52 30.30 7.28 16.51
N GLU A 53 31.09 6.21 16.48
CA GLU A 53 32.31 6.13 15.66
C GLU A 53 31.99 6.12 14.16
N LYS A 54 30.92 5.41 13.79
CA LYS A 54 30.44 5.30 12.40
C LYS A 54 29.40 6.38 12.04
N GLY A 55 28.90 7.14 13.02
CA GLY A 55 27.99 8.26 12.82
C GLY A 55 26.57 7.89 12.38
N PHE A 56 26.10 6.65 12.64
CA PHE A 56 24.76 6.21 12.24
C PHE A 56 24.03 5.43 13.34
N TYR A 57 22.71 5.40 13.24
CA TYR A 57 21.85 4.49 13.99
C TYR A 57 21.23 3.44 13.06
N HIS A 58 20.90 2.28 13.61
CA HIS A 58 20.18 1.23 12.91
C HIS A 58 19.26 0.49 13.88
N CYS A 59 18.02 0.29 13.47
CA CYS A 59 17.05 -0.53 14.19
C CYS A 59 16.92 -1.91 13.55
N PHE A 60 17.15 -2.99 14.30
CA PHE A 60 16.98 -4.34 13.77
C PHE A 60 15.52 -4.82 13.76
N GLY A 61 14.62 -4.18 14.52
CA GLY A 61 13.18 -4.47 14.47
C GLY A 61 12.46 -3.88 13.25
N CYS A 62 12.68 -2.60 12.95
CA CYS A 62 11.95 -1.88 11.89
C CYS A 62 12.82 -1.36 10.74
N SER A 63 14.11 -1.75 10.69
CA SER A 63 15.08 -1.33 9.68
C SER A 63 15.32 0.18 9.56
N ALA A 64 14.88 0.97 10.54
CA ALA A 64 15.12 2.42 10.55
C ALA A 64 16.62 2.71 10.65
N HIS A 65 17.14 3.50 9.71
CA HIS A 65 18.56 3.81 9.58
C HIS A 65 18.81 5.27 9.23
N GLY A 66 19.80 5.91 9.84
CA GLY A 66 20.11 7.30 9.57
C GLY A 66 21.28 7.88 10.36
N ASP A 67 21.62 9.12 10.03
CA ASP A 67 22.62 9.94 10.72
C ASP A 67 21.95 10.98 11.65
N ALA A 68 22.75 11.88 12.24
CA ALA A 68 22.26 12.94 13.11
C ALA A 68 21.25 13.88 12.45
N ILE A 69 21.41 14.18 11.15
CA ILE A 69 20.50 15.06 10.41
C ILE A 69 19.19 14.32 10.16
N ARG A 70 19.27 13.06 9.74
CA ARG A 70 18.11 12.20 9.49
C ARG A 70 17.31 11.93 10.75
N TRP A 71 17.97 11.81 11.90
CA TRP A 71 17.29 11.79 13.20
C TRP A 71 16.44 13.04 13.43
N MET A 72 16.97 14.23 13.13
CA MET A 72 16.26 15.49 13.30
C MET A 72 15.11 15.66 12.30
N THR A 73 15.24 15.13 11.08
CA THR A 73 14.15 15.20 10.08
C THR A 73 13.08 14.16 10.34
N ASP A 74 13.46 12.90 10.54
CA ASP A 74 12.53 11.77 10.51
C ASP A 74 11.86 11.59 11.88
N GLN A 75 12.60 11.77 12.98
CA GLN A 75 12.03 11.64 14.33
C GLN A 75 11.46 12.96 14.86
N ARG A 76 12.12 14.10 14.61
CA ARG A 76 11.63 15.40 15.10
C ARG A 76 10.77 16.17 14.09
N GLY A 77 10.67 15.70 12.85
CA GLY A 77 9.88 16.36 11.81
C GLY A 77 10.43 17.72 11.38
N LEU A 78 11.71 18.01 11.68
CA LEU A 78 12.28 19.30 11.35
C LEU A 78 12.59 19.38 9.85
N PRO A 79 12.31 20.52 9.19
CA PRO A 79 12.80 20.77 7.84
C PRO A 79 14.33 20.69 7.81
N PHE A 80 14.91 20.11 6.74
CA PHE A 80 16.34 19.83 6.62
C PHE A 80 17.26 20.99 7.02
N ILE A 81 16.94 22.23 6.61
CA ILE A 81 17.74 23.41 6.95
C ILE A 81 17.67 23.75 8.44
N ASP A 82 16.49 23.60 9.05
CA ASP A 82 16.33 23.89 10.48
C ASP A 82 17.03 22.80 11.31
N ALA A 83 16.97 21.55 10.87
CA ALA A 83 17.77 20.46 11.44
C ALA A 83 19.28 20.76 11.40
N VAL A 84 19.79 21.25 10.25
CA VAL A 84 21.20 21.64 10.10
C VAL A 84 21.56 22.82 11.03
N LYS A 85 20.69 23.82 11.16
CA LYS A 85 20.91 24.97 12.06
C LYS A 85 20.94 24.57 13.53
N ASP A 86 19.99 23.74 13.97
CA ASP A 86 19.92 23.26 15.36
C ASP A 86 21.16 22.44 15.72
N LEU A 87 21.58 21.53 14.83
CA LEU A 87 22.79 20.73 15.03
C LEU A 87 24.04 21.61 15.02
N ALA A 88 24.13 22.59 14.12
CA ALA A 88 25.29 23.47 14.03
C ALA A 88 25.43 24.36 15.28
N ALA A 89 24.31 24.89 15.80
CA ALA A 89 24.28 25.63 17.05
C ALA A 89 24.73 24.75 18.24
N ALA A 90 24.28 23.50 18.30
CA ALA A 90 24.69 22.56 19.35
C ALA A 90 26.17 22.14 19.23
N ALA A 91 26.71 22.10 18.01
CA ALA A 91 28.09 21.73 17.71
C ALA A 91 29.07 22.93 17.72
N GLY A 92 28.59 24.15 17.99
CA GLY A 92 29.40 25.37 17.94
C GLY A 92 29.96 25.69 16.54
N LEU A 93 29.24 25.29 15.49
CA LEU A 93 29.57 25.56 14.09
C LEU A 93 28.74 26.75 13.58
N ASP A 94 29.40 27.73 12.98
CA ASP A 94 28.72 28.78 12.24
C ASP A 94 28.20 28.23 10.91
N VAL A 95 26.89 28.25 10.74
CA VAL A 95 26.27 27.89 9.46
C VAL A 95 26.70 28.93 8.41
N PRO A 96 27.21 28.51 7.24
CA PRO A 96 27.64 29.44 6.20
C PRO A 96 26.60 30.53 5.95
N ALA A 97 27.04 31.79 5.99
CA ALA A 97 26.16 32.94 5.85
C ALA A 97 25.31 32.80 4.57
N PRO A 98 24.00 33.10 4.63
CA PRO A 98 23.19 33.14 3.43
C PRO A 98 23.85 34.12 2.44
N ASP A 99 24.00 33.71 1.17
CA ASP A 99 24.27 34.61 0.04
C ASP A 99 23.53 35.94 0.30
N PRO A 100 24.18 37.12 0.22
CA PRO A 100 23.53 38.40 0.47
C PRO A 100 22.18 38.56 -0.26
N ARG A 101 22.05 37.96 -1.45
CA ARG A 101 20.78 37.89 -2.19
C ARG A 101 19.77 36.93 -1.54
N ALA A 102 20.21 35.81 -0.96
CA ALA A 102 19.39 34.92 -0.16
C ALA A 102 18.95 35.54 1.18
N ALA A 103 19.83 36.31 1.85
CA ALA A 103 19.49 37.06 3.05
C ALA A 103 18.43 38.14 2.75
N GLN A 104 18.62 38.90 1.66
CA GLN A 104 17.64 39.88 1.19
C GLN A 104 16.30 39.22 0.81
N ARG A 105 16.33 38.06 0.13
CA ARG A 105 15.11 37.28 -0.17
C ARG A 105 14.42 36.81 1.11
N ALA A 106 15.16 36.35 2.11
CA ALA A 106 14.61 35.90 3.39
C ALA A 106 13.99 37.05 4.17
N GLU A 107 14.64 38.22 4.24
CA GLU A 107 14.10 39.42 4.88
C GLU A 107 12.84 39.91 4.16
N ARG A 108 12.84 39.90 2.82
CA ARG A 108 11.66 40.23 2.01
C ARG A 108 10.51 39.25 2.28
N GLN A 109 10.78 37.94 2.30
CA GLN A 109 9.77 36.93 2.63
C GLN A 109 9.23 37.08 4.04
N LYS A 110 10.07 37.46 5.01
CA LYS A 110 9.66 37.77 6.37
C LYS A 110 8.68 38.95 6.40
N GLY A 111 9.01 40.05 5.71
CA GLY A 111 8.10 41.19 5.57
C GLY A 111 6.76 40.83 4.89
N LEU A 112 6.77 39.92 3.90
CA LEU A 112 5.53 39.42 3.30
C LEU A 112 4.70 38.58 4.29
N HIS A 113 5.33 37.73 5.10
CA HIS A 113 4.61 36.98 6.14
C HIS A 113 3.98 37.90 7.19
N ASP A 114 4.69 38.95 7.60
CA ASP A 114 4.19 39.95 8.56
C ASP A 114 2.97 40.68 7.96
N ALA A 115 3.03 41.09 6.69
CA ALA A 115 1.89 41.67 5.98
C ALA A 115 0.68 40.72 5.90
N MET A 116 0.90 39.42 5.67
CA MET A 116 -0.17 38.42 5.64
C MET A 116 -0.80 38.17 7.01
N ALA A 117 0.01 38.19 8.08
CA ALA A 117 -0.49 38.09 9.45
C ALA A 117 -1.32 39.31 9.84
N GLU A 118 -0.85 40.51 9.51
CA GLU A 118 -1.60 41.76 9.74
C GLU A 118 -2.91 41.78 8.93
N ALA A 119 -2.87 41.34 7.67
CA ALA A 119 -4.07 41.21 6.85
C ALA A 119 -5.10 40.26 7.48
N GLN A 120 -4.65 39.11 8.01
CA GLN A 120 -5.52 38.19 8.73
C GLN A 120 -6.14 38.86 9.96
N ALA A 121 -5.33 39.51 10.81
CA ALA A 121 -5.81 40.20 12.00
C ALA A 121 -6.84 41.28 11.66
N TRP A 122 -6.59 42.02 10.58
CA TRP A 122 -7.53 43.00 10.06
C TRP A 122 -8.85 42.36 9.63
N PHE A 123 -8.83 41.28 8.83
CA PHE A 123 -10.06 40.59 8.40
C PHE A 123 -10.86 40.03 9.59
N VAL A 124 -10.19 39.48 10.61
CA VAL A 124 -10.83 39.01 11.85
C VAL A 124 -11.51 40.17 12.60
N THR A 125 -10.85 41.32 12.65
CA THR A 125 -11.40 42.55 13.24
C THR A 125 -12.64 43.02 12.46
N GLN A 126 -12.60 43.01 11.13
CA GLN A 126 -13.75 43.36 10.28
C GLN A 126 -14.94 42.40 10.46
N LEU A 127 -14.68 41.10 10.66
CA LEU A 127 -15.73 40.11 10.95
C LEU A 127 -16.42 40.39 12.29
N SER A 128 -15.66 40.84 13.28
CA SER A 128 -16.16 41.20 14.60
C SER A 128 -16.86 42.58 14.62
N GLY A 129 -16.52 43.47 13.67
CA GLY A 129 -17.09 44.80 13.55
C GLY A 129 -18.54 44.85 13.05
N ILE A 130 -19.06 46.07 12.90
CA ILE A 130 -20.45 46.32 12.46
C ILE A 130 -20.70 45.76 11.05
N SER A 131 -19.74 45.93 10.15
CA SER A 131 -19.85 45.45 8.76
C SER A 131 -19.83 43.92 8.62
N GLY A 132 -19.38 43.18 9.64
CA GLY A 132 -19.28 41.72 9.61
C GLY A 132 -20.61 40.98 9.90
N GLY A 133 -21.73 41.70 10.07
CA GLY A 133 -23.03 41.11 10.39
C GLY A 133 -23.45 39.98 9.43
N GLU A 134 -23.45 40.23 8.13
CA GLU A 134 -23.83 39.23 7.11
C GLU A 134 -22.87 38.04 7.05
N ALA A 135 -21.57 38.28 7.27
CA ALA A 135 -20.55 37.23 7.31
C ALA A 135 -20.76 36.30 8.50
N ARG A 136 -21.06 36.85 9.68
CA ARG A 136 -21.41 36.05 10.87
C ARG A 136 -22.69 35.26 10.65
N ALA A 137 -23.71 35.87 10.05
CA ALA A 137 -24.95 35.17 9.70
C ALA A 137 -24.70 34.03 8.70
N LEU A 138 -23.75 34.18 7.76
CA LEU A 138 -23.34 33.10 6.85
C LEU A 138 -22.64 31.95 7.60
N ILE A 139 -21.73 32.25 8.53
CA ILE A 139 -21.05 31.27 9.39
C ILE A 139 -22.10 30.47 10.20
N GLU A 140 -23.05 31.18 10.80
CA GLU A 140 -24.14 30.59 11.59
C GLU A 140 -25.07 29.71 10.73
N ARG A 141 -25.51 30.18 9.55
CA ARG A 141 -26.27 29.35 8.60
C ARG A 141 -25.51 28.11 8.15
N ARG A 142 -24.18 28.20 8.13
CA ARG A 142 -23.29 27.07 7.85
C ARG A 142 -23.00 26.21 9.08
N GLY A 143 -23.68 26.44 10.21
CA GLY A 143 -23.56 25.61 11.42
C GLY A 143 -22.17 25.63 12.05
N LEU A 144 -21.34 26.62 11.71
CA LEU A 144 -20.00 26.76 12.28
C LEU A 144 -20.08 27.49 13.62
N THR A 145 -19.44 26.92 14.64
CA THR A 145 -19.34 27.55 15.95
C THR A 145 -18.39 28.74 15.92
N THR A 146 -18.53 29.62 16.90
CA THR A 146 -17.64 30.80 17.02
C THR A 146 -16.21 30.37 17.32
N GLU A 147 -16.05 29.29 18.08
CA GLU A 147 -14.79 28.64 18.42
C GLU A 147 -14.11 28.11 17.15
N THR A 148 -14.84 27.35 16.32
CA THR A 148 -14.32 26.88 15.03
C THR A 148 -13.91 28.04 14.13
N ALA A 149 -14.76 29.07 14.02
CA ALA A 149 -14.45 30.25 13.20
C ALA A 149 -13.17 30.96 13.68
N ARG A 150 -12.97 31.06 15.00
CA ARG A 150 -11.76 31.63 15.61
C ARG A 150 -10.53 30.76 15.36
N ASP A 151 -10.65 29.45 15.58
CA ASP A 151 -9.55 28.50 15.45
C ASP A 151 -9.02 28.41 14.02
N PHE A 152 -9.92 28.45 13.03
CA PHE A 152 -9.53 28.54 11.63
C PHE A 152 -9.09 29.95 11.21
N GLY A 153 -9.31 30.96 12.05
CA GLY A 153 -8.95 32.34 11.79
C GLY A 153 -9.78 32.96 10.67
N LEU A 154 -11.07 32.62 10.59
CA LEU A 154 -12.00 33.18 9.62
C LEU A 154 -12.13 34.70 9.84
N GLY A 155 -12.22 35.43 8.73
CA GLY A 155 -12.35 36.89 8.74
C GLY A 155 -13.36 37.38 7.69
N PHE A 156 -13.46 38.69 7.53
CA PHE A 156 -14.34 39.30 6.55
C PHE A 156 -13.61 40.41 5.79
N ALA A 157 -13.70 40.39 4.47
CA ALA A 157 -13.31 41.49 3.61
C ALA A 157 -14.55 42.34 3.29
N PRO A 158 -14.65 43.57 3.82
CA PRO A 158 -15.76 44.48 3.52
C PRO A 158 -15.92 44.71 2.01
N ASP A 159 -17.15 44.94 1.55
CA ASP A 159 -17.40 45.33 0.16
C ASP A 159 -17.07 46.80 -0.07
N ALA A 160 -15.78 47.11 -0.07
CA ALA A 160 -15.25 48.45 -0.32
C ALA A 160 -13.91 48.36 -1.04
N ARG A 161 -13.61 49.37 -1.87
CA ARG A 161 -12.31 49.48 -2.53
C ARG A 161 -11.32 50.20 -1.62
N GLY A 162 -10.16 49.59 -1.37
CA GLY A 162 -9.00 50.23 -0.76
C GLY A 162 -8.99 50.29 0.77
N LYS A 163 -9.92 49.62 1.45
CA LYS A 163 -9.94 49.58 2.93
C LYS A 163 -8.76 48.77 3.47
N LEU A 164 -8.46 47.63 2.85
CA LEU A 164 -7.30 46.83 3.23
C LEU A 164 -6.00 47.58 2.90
N ARG A 165 -5.91 48.18 1.70
CA ARG A 165 -4.78 49.04 1.32
C ARG A 165 -4.50 50.14 2.35
N THR A 166 -5.55 50.83 2.81
CA THR A 166 -5.42 51.90 3.81
C THR A 166 -4.95 51.37 5.15
N ALA A 167 -5.48 50.21 5.58
CA ALA A 167 -5.13 49.59 6.85
C ALA A 167 -3.67 49.10 6.89
N LEU A 168 -3.15 48.61 5.77
CA LEU A 168 -1.79 48.05 5.65
C LEU A 168 -0.83 48.98 4.90
N LYS A 169 -1.10 50.29 4.88
CA LYS A 169 -0.31 51.28 4.11
C LYS A 169 1.19 51.27 4.44
N ASP A 170 1.55 50.89 5.67
CA ASP A 170 2.92 50.91 6.17
C ASP A 170 3.81 49.84 5.50
N TYR A 171 3.22 48.80 4.89
CA TYR A 171 3.93 47.79 4.10
C TYR A 171 4.19 48.23 2.65
N GLY A 172 3.45 49.24 2.17
CA GLY A 172 3.53 49.75 0.80
C GLY A 172 2.84 48.89 -0.25
N ASP A 173 2.34 49.54 -1.31
CA ASP A 173 1.54 48.89 -2.36
C ASP A 173 2.29 47.73 -3.05
N ALA A 174 3.60 47.87 -3.28
CA ALA A 174 4.40 46.86 -3.96
C ALA A 174 4.44 45.52 -3.21
N ALA A 175 4.60 45.55 -1.89
CA ALA A 175 4.62 44.34 -1.06
C ALA A 175 3.22 43.70 -0.99
N LEU A 176 2.17 44.51 -0.89
CA LEU A 176 0.79 44.00 -0.84
C LEU A 176 0.33 43.42 -2.19
N ILE A 177 0.82 43.95 -3.31
CA ILE A 177 0.63 43.35 -4.65
C ILE A 177 1.37 42.01 -4.74
N GLU A 178 2.63 41.96 -4.30
CA GLU A 178 3.44 40.73 -4.30
C GLU A 178 2.85 39.64 -3.39
N ALA A 179 2.26 40.02 -2.26
CA ALA A 179 1.51 39.12 -1.38
C ALA A 179 0.14 38.69 -1.95
N GLY A 180 -0.28 39.25 -3.08
CA GLY A 180 -1.57 38.94 -3.72
C GLY A 180 -2.79 39.53 -3.00
N LEU A 181 -2.60 40.53 -2.14
CA LEU A 181 -3.67 41.23 -1.41
C LEU A 181 -4.29 42.36 -2.23
N LEU A 182 -3.50 42.99 -3.10
CA LEU A 182 -3.94 44.06 -4.02
C LEU A 182 -3.83 43.63 -5.48
N ILE A 183 -4.69 44.21 -6.32
CA ILE A 183 -4.61 44.11 -7.78
C ILE A 183 -4.10 45.45 -8.31
N SER A 184 -3.03 45.39 -9.12
CA SER A 184 -2.54 46.54 -9.87
C SER A 184 -3.20 46.58 -11.25
N VAL A 185 -3.57 47.78 -11.70
CA VAL A 185 -4.09 48.04 -13.05
C VAL A 185 -3.32 49.21 -13.63
N GLU A 186 -2.94 49.10 -14.90
CA GLU A 186 -2.18 50.15 -15.59
C GLU A 186 -2.90 51.51 -15.50
N ASN A 187 -2.15 52.55 -15.12
CA ASN A 187 -2.62 53.92 -14.94
C ASN A 187 -3.78 54.09 -13.93
N LYS A 188 -3.95 53.15 -12.98
CA LYS A 188 -4.96 53.26 -11.91
C LYS A 188 -4.34 52.92 -10.56
N GLU A 189 -4.95 53.42 -9.50
CA GLU A 189 -4.54 53.04 -8.14
C GLU A 189 -4.81 51.55 -7.89
N PRO A 190 -3.87 50.85 -7.22
CA PRO A 190 -4.09 49.49 -6.76
C PRO A 190 -5.31 49.40 -5.83
N TYR A 191 -6.05 48.30 -5.93
CA TYR A 191 -7.25 48.08 -5.13
C TYR A 191 -7.30 46.68 -4.53
N ASP A 192 -8.07 46.54 -3.45
CA ASP A 192 -8.23 45.29 -2.70
C ASP A 192 -8.72 44.15 -3.59
N ARG A 193 -7.99 43.02 -3.58
CA ARG A 193 -8.35 41.81 -4.33
C ARG A 193 -9.65 41.19 -3.82
N PHE A 194 -9.79 41.11 -2.51
CA PHE A 194 -10.94 40.51 -1.85
C PHE A 194 -11.90 41.60 -1.37
N ARG A 195 -13.17 41.48 -1.75
CA ARG A 195 -14.26 42.42 -1.40
C ARG A 195 -15.55 41.64 -1.23
N GLY A 196 -16.33 41.99 -0.22
CA GLY A 196 -17.61 41.34 0.08
C GLY A 196 -17.47 39.83 0.31
N ARG A 197 -16.40 39.40 0.99
CA ARG A 197 -16.05 37.97 1.08
C ARG A 197 -15.77 37.52 2.51
N LEU A 198 -16.27 36.35 2.88
CA LEU A 198 -15.79 35.58 4.02
C LEU A 198 -14.38 35.10 3.70
N MET A 199 -13.41 35.51 4.51
CA MET A 199 -12.00 35.25 4.33
C MET A 199 -11.58 34.00 5.09
N ILE A 200 -10.89 33.11 4.38
CA ILE A 200 -10.44 31.81 4.85
C ILE A 200 -8.91 31.79 4.68
N PRO A 201 -8.13 31.88 5.77
CA PRO A 201 -6.68 31.93 5.68
C PRO A 201 -6.10 30.58 5.25
N ILE A 202 -5.14 30.60 4.34
CA ILE A 202 -4.38 29.42 3.91
C ILE A 202 -3.01 29.49 4.58
N ARG A 203 -2.63 28.42 5.28
CA ARG A 203 -1.41 28.36 6.08
C ARG A 203 -0.37 27.44 5.46
N ASP A 204 0.90 27.76 5.69
CA ASP A 204 2.01 26.84 5.44
C ASP A 204 2.04 25.72 6.50
N PRO A 205 2.86 24.67 6.35
CA PRO A 205 2.96 23.60 7.34
C PRO A 205 3.40 24.03 8.75
N ARG A 206 3.85 25.28 8.93
CA ARG A 206 4.21 25.87 10.23
C ARG A 206 3.06 26.70 10.83
N GLY A 207 1.90 26.75 10.18
CA GLY A 207 0.73 27.51 10.62
C GLY A 207 0.77 29.00 10.25
N ARG A 208 1.77 29.46 9.48
CA ARG A 208 1.87 30.88 9.07
C ARG A 208 0.97 31.13 7.86
N VAL A 209 0.26 32.25 7.85
CA VAL A 209 -0.61 32.61 6.71
C VAL A 209 0.25 32.94 5.49
N ILE A 210 -0.09 32.32 4.36
CA ILE A 210 0.61 32.47 3.07
C ILE A 210 -0.31 32.87 1.93
N ALA A 211 -1.61 32.67 2.07
CA ALA A 211 -2.63 33.06 1.09
C ALA A 211 -4.01 33.14 1.75
N PHE A 212 -5.02 33.55 0.97
CA PHE A 212 -6.41 33.52 1.40
C PHE A 212 -7.31 32.89 0.31
N GLY A 213 -8.30 32.13 0.77
CA GLY A 213 -9.53 31.87 0.05
C GLY A 213 -10.60 32.88 0.46
N GLY A 214 -11.49 33.26 -0.44
CA GLY A 214 -12.55 34.21 -0.20
C GLY A 214 -13.88 33.73 -0.78
N ARG A 215 -14.84 33.43 0.08
CA ARG A 215 -16.21 33.06 -0.33
C ARG A 215 -17.07 34.32 -0.42
N VAL A 216 -17.73 34.55 -1.56
CA VAL A 216 -18.61 35.71 -1.75
C VAL A 216 -19.77 35.70 -0.76
N ILE A 217 -20.16 36.88 -0.30
CA ILE A 217 -21.35 37.14 0.52
C ILE A 217 -22.31 37.95 -0.34
N GLY A 218 -23.56 37.48 -0.46
CA GLY A 218 -24.53 38.06 -1.39
C GLY A 218 -24.26 37.65 -2.83
N ASP A 219 -24.53 38.57 -3.76
CA ASP A 219 -24.41 38.34 -5.19
C ASP A 219 -23.00 38.67 -5.70
N GLY A 220 -22.42 37.76 -6.48
CA GLY A 220 -21.14 37.99 -7.15
C GLY A 220 -20.41 36.72 -7.57
N GLU A 221 -19.59 36.83 -8.61
CA GLU A 221 -18.80 35.71 -9.13
C GLU A 221 -17.28 36.00 -9.04
N PRO A 222 -16.44 34.97 -8.89
CA PRO A 222 -16.79 33.57 -8.60
C PRO A 222 -17.19 33.35 -7.13
N LYS A 223 -17.94 32.26 -6.86
CA LYS A 223 -18.37 31.86 -5.50
C LYS A 223 -17.20 31.76 -4.52
N TYR A 224 -16.09 31.18 -4.96
CA TYR A 224 -14.81 31.16 -4.24
C TYR A 224 -13.71 31.79 -5.11
N LEU A 225 -12.90 32.63 -4.48
CA LEU A 225 -11.73 33.25 -5.08
C LEU A 225 -10.51 32.95 -4.21
N ASN A 226 -9.43 32.45 -4.82
CA ASN A 226 -8.16 32.25 -4.11
C ASN A 226 -7.17 33.38 -4.46
N SER A 227 -6.21 33.60 -3.56
CA SER A 227 -4.99 34.34 -3.86
C SER A 227 -4.33 33.79 -5.14
N PRO A 228 -3.67 34.65 -5.94
CA PRO A 228 -2.84 34.19 -7.05
C PRO A 228 -1.59 33.48 -6.49
N ASP A 229 -0.80 32.81 -7.33
CA ASP A 229 0.51 32.33 -6.90
C ASP A 229 1.42 33.51 -6.52
N THR A 230 2.17 33.36 -5.43
CA THR A 230 3.06 34.37 -4.86
C THR A 230 4.37 33.71 -4.42
N PRO A 231 5.40 34.48 -4.02
CA PRO A 231 6.61 33.89 -3.42
C PRO A 231 6.35 33.05 -2.16
N LEU A 232 5.22 33.25 -1.48
CA LEU A 232 4.82 32.49 -0.28
C LEU A 232 3.85 31.34 -0.59
N PHE A 233 3.15 31.41 -1.73
CA PHE A 233 2.03 30.53 -2.03
C PHE A 233 2.11 29.95 -3.43
N ASP A 234 2.13 28.62 -3.49
CA ASP A 234 1.99 27.83 -4.71
C ASP A 234 0.75 26.95 -4.57
N LYS A 235 -0.27 27.25 -5.38
CA LYS A 235 -1.55 26.54 -5.37
C LYS A 235 -1.39 25.05 -5.71
N GLY A 236 -0.48 24.71 -6.61
CA GLY A 236 -0.24 23.35 -7.06
C GLY A 236 0.50 22.48 -6.05
N ARG A 237 1.09 23.06 -5.00
CA ARG A 237 1.87 22.33 -3.97
C ARG A 237 1.27 22.42 -2.58
N THR A 238 0.27 23.28 -2.39
CA THR A 238 -0.33 23.54 -1.09
C THR A 238 -1.67 22.81 -0.96
N LEU A 239 -1.88 22.20 0.21
CA LEU A 239 -3.15 21.63 0.64
C LEU A 239 -3.67 22.50 1.79
N TYR A 240 -4.95 22.86 1.74
CA TYR A 240 -5.61 23.55 2.84
C TYR A 240 -5.59 22.70 4.11
N ASN A 241 -5.46 23.35 5.27
CA ASN A 241 -5.49 22.74 6.61
C ASN A 241 -4.36 21.73 6.89
N LEU A 242 -3.32 21.69 6.06
CA LEU A 242 -2.22 20.73 6.20
C LEU A 242 -1.47 20.87 7.53
N ASP A 243 -1.33 22.09 8.05
CA ASP A 243 -0.67 22.39 9.33
C ASP A 243 -1.36 21.72 10.52
N ARG A 244 -2.69 21.70 10.51
CA ARG A 244 -3.52 21.07 11.57
C ARG A 244 -3.74 19.59 11.30
N ALA A 245 -3.98 19.22 10.05
CA ALA A 245 -4.29 17.86 9.66
C ALA A 245 -3.07 16.94 9.72
N ALA A 246 -1.84 17.42 9.47
CA ALA A 246 -0.68 16.53 9.41
C ALA A 246 -0.34 15.83 10.74
N PRO A 247 -0.28 16.53 11.90
CA PRO A 247 -0.16 15.85 13.19
C PRO A 247 -1.31 14.89 13.50
N ALA A 248 -2.55 15.28 13.18
CA ALA A 248 -3.73 14.43 13.39
C ALA A 248 -3.70 13.16 12.54
N ALA A 249 -3.33 13.30 11.26
CA ALA A 249 -3.25 12.20 10.31
C ALA A 249 -2.20 11.16 10.71
N ARG A 250 -1.02 11.59 11.18
CA ARG A 250 0.01 10.66 11.68
C ARG A 250 -0.45 9.89 12.91
N LYS A 251 -1.22 10.52 13.79
CA LYS A 251 -1.78 9.86 14.98
C LYS A 251 -2.90 8.88 14.61
N ALA A 252 -3.74 9.23 13.66
CA ALA A 252 -4.87 8.43 13.21
C ALA A 252 -4.49 7.33 12.20
N GLY A 253 -3.33 7.45 11.54
CA GLY A 253 -2.90 6.55 10.46
C GLY A 253 -3.68 6.73 9.16
N ARG A 254 -4.38 7.87 8.97
CA ARG A 254 -5.18 8.17 7.78
C ARG A 254 -5.28 9.67 7.52
N VAL A 255 -5.61 10.06 6.29
CA VAL A 255 -5.90 11.45 5.91
C VAL A 255 -7.08 11.47 4.94
N PHE A 256 -7.97 12.44 5.09
CA PHE A 256 -9.09 12.65 4.17
C PHE A 256 -8.81 13.82 3.23
N VAL A 257 -9.04 13.62 1.94
CA VAL A 257 -8.96 14.65 0.91
C VAL A 257 -10.38 14.98 0.44
N VAL A 258 -10.87 16.16 0.78
CA VAL A 258 -12.20 16.67 0.39
C VAL A 258 -12.08 17.81 -0.62
N GLU A 259 -13.20 18.26 -1.20
CA GLU A 259 -13.16 19.25 -2.30
C GLU A 259 -12.92 20.68 -1.83
N GLY A 260 -13.53 21.09 -0.71
CA GLY A 260 -13.61 22.50 -0.33
C GLY A 260 -13.13 22.83 1.07
N TYR A 261 -12.93 24.13 1.30
CA TYR A 261 -12.60 24.68 2.61
C TYR A 261 -13.64 24.34 3.67
N MET A 262 -14.92 24.43 3.29
CA MET A 262 -16.03 24.26 4.22
C MET A 262 -16.14 22.82 4.69
N ASP A 263 -15.90 21.86 3.80
CA ASP A 263 -15.90 20.43 4.12
C ASP A 263 -14.83 20.11 5.16
N VAL A 264 -13.62 20.66 4.98
CA VAL A 264 -12.53 20.53 5.95
C VAL A 264 -12.89 21.13 7.30
N ILE A 265 -13.44 22.36 7.30
CA ILE A 265 -13.81 23.04 8.55
C ILE A 265 -14.93 22.28 9.27
N ALA A 266 -15.93 21.79 8.54
CA ALA A 266 -17.06 21.04 9.08
C ALA A 266 -16.62 19.69 9.67
N LEU A 267 -15.77 18.95 8.94
CA LEU A 267 -15.17 17.70 9.43
C LEU A 267 -14.33 17.92 10.69
N ALA A 268 -13.49 18.95 10.70
CA ALA A 268 -12.68 19.29 11.86
C ALA A 268 -13.55 19.64 13.08
N GLN A 269 -14.63 20.40 12.88
CA GLN A 269 -15.60 20.72 13.95
C GLN A 269 -16.27 19.47 14.50
N ALA A 270 -16.50 18.46 13.65
CA ALA A 270 -17.09 17.19 14.06
C ALA A 270 -16.08 16.20 14.66
N GLY A 271 -14.82 16.61 14.84
CA GLY A 271 -13.77 15.80 15.45
C GLY A 271 -12.90 15.02 14.46
N VAL A 272 -13.13 15.17 13.16
CA VAL A 272 -12.28 14.59 12.09
C VAL A 272 -11.25 15.64 11.67
N ALA A 273 -10.18 15.75 12.45
CA ALA A 273 -9.18 16.82 12.30
C ALA A 273 -8.19 16.56 11.14
N GLU A 274 -8.12 15.33 10.65
CA GLU A 274 -7.20 14.84 9.61
C GLU A 274 -7.71 15.07 8.17
N ALA A 275 -8.55 16.08 7.94
CA ALA A 275 -9.07 16.46 6.63
C ALA A 275 -8.27 17.60 5.98
N VAL A 276 -8.01 17.49 4.67
CA VAL A 276 -7.35 18.50 3.84
C VAL A 276 -8.13 18.71 2.54
N ALA A 277 -7.92 19.84 1.87
CA ALA A 277 -8.52 20.11 0.57
C ALA A 277 -7.49 20.70 -0.42
N PRO A 278 -7.56 20.34 -1.72
CA PRO A 278 -6.81 21.04 -2.76
C PRO A 278 -7.38 22.45 -2.96
N LEU A 279 -6.52 23.39 -3.33
CA LEU A 279 -6.87 24.82 -3.47
C LEU A 279 -7.34 25.17 -4.90
N GLY A 280 -7.83 24.18 -5.65
CA GLY A 280 -8.11 24.24 -7.10
C GLY A 280 -9.04 23.14 -7.60
N THR A 281 -9.13 22.97 -8.93
CA THR A 281 -10.11 22.10 -9.59
C THR A 281 -9.74 20.62 -9.60
N ALA A 282 -8.47 20.28 -9.38
CA ALA A 282 -8.00 18.89 -9.30
C ALA A 282 -6.78 18.78 -8.41
N LEU A 283 -6.67 17.64 -7.72
CA LEU A 283 -5.50 17.26 -6.94
C LEU A 283 -4.28 17.11 -7.86
N THR A 284 -3.12 17.65 -7.50
CA THR A 284 -1.89 17.59 -8.31
C THR A 284 -0.95 16.46 -7.87
N GLU A 285 0.05 16.16 -8.70
CA GLU A 285 1.12 15.20 -8.44
C GLU A 285 1.93 15.59 -7.18
N HIS A 286 2.28 16.88 -7.04
CA HIS A 286 2.97 17.37 -5.85
C HIS A 286 2.13 17.29 -4.57
N GLN A 287 0.80 17.45 -4.68
CA GLN A 287 -0.10 17.25 -3.55
C GLN A 287 -0.22 15.77 -3.18
N LEU A 288 -0.26 14.86 -4.16
CA LEU A 288 -0.21 13.41 -3.93
C LEU A 288 1.07 12.99 -3.20
N GLU A 289 2.24 13.46 -3.65
CA GLU A 289 3.52 13.22 -2.96
C GLU A 289 3.49 13.68 -1.50
N ARG A 290 2.84 14.82 -1.24
CA ARG A 290 2.70 15.36 0.12
C ARG A 290 1.80 14.48 0.98
N LEU A 291 0.72 13.96 0.43
CA LEU A 291 -0.20 13.05 1.12
C LEU A 291 0.48 11.72 1.44
N TRP A 292 1.21 11.13 0.50
CA TRP A 292 1.93 9.87 0.71
C TRP A 292 3.09 9.96 1.71
N ARG A 293 3.62 11.17 1.96
CA ARG A 293 4.55 11.40 3.08
C ARG A 293 3.89 11.39 4.45
N MET A 294 2.56 11.48 4.50
CA MET A 294 1.79 11.48 5.74
C MET A 294 1.24 10.09 6.04
N VAL A 295 0.63 9.47 5.04
CA VAL A 295 0.01 8.14 5.13
C VAL A 295 0.12 7.42 3.79
N ASP A 296 0.29 6.11 3.85
CA ASP A 296 0.49 5.25 2.67
C ASP A 296 -0.73 5.22 1.73
N VAL A 297 -1.95 5.32 2.30
CA VAL A 297 -3.21 5.27 1.55
C VAL A 297 -4.14 6.43 1.94
N PRO A 298 -3.99 7.61 1.33
CA PRO A 298 -4.92 8.73 1.48
C PRO A 298 -6.32 8.39 0.99
N ILE A 299 -7.35 8.88 1.70
CA ILE A 299 -8.76 8.61 1.40
C ILE A 299 -9.40 9.84 0.76
N LEU A 300 -9.83 9.73 -0.48
CA LEU A 300 -10.51 10.79 -1.22
C LEU A 300 -12.01 10.72 -0.97
N CYS A 301 -12.59 11.79 -0.44
CA CYS A 301 -14.01 11.93 -0.18
C CYS A 301 -14.51 13.18 -0.90
N PHE A 302 -14.94 12.99 -2.14
CA PHE A 302 -15.47 14.05 -3.00
C PHE A 302 -16.99 14.03 -3.03
N ASP A 303 -17.58 15.08 -3.57
CA ASP A 303 -19.02 15.30 -3.55
C ASP A 303 -19.75 14.14 -4.25
N GLY A 304 -20.95 13.82 -3.79
CA GLY A 304 -21.76 12.73 -4.34
C GLY A 304 -22.28 12.99 -5.76
N ASP A 305 -22.01 14.16 -6.32
CA ASP A 305 -22.51 14.60 -7.63
C ASP A 305 -21.62 14.15 -8.81
N ALA A 306 -22.08 14.40 -10.03
CA ALA A 306 -21.35 14.03 -11.25
C ALA A 306 -19.98 14.74 -11.39
N ALA A 307 -19.79 15.92 -10.79
CA ALA A 307 -18.53 16.65 -10.84
C ALA A 307 -17.50 16.02 -9.89
N GLY A 308 -17.90 15.68 -8.66
CA GLY A 308 -17.09 15.01 -7.66
C GLY A 308 -16.70 13.60 -8.10
N GLN A 309 -17.63 12.84 -8.69
CA GLN A 309 -17.30 11.52 -9.27
C GLN A 309 -16.25 11.63 -10.39
N LYS A 310 -16.35 12.64 -11.26
CA LYS A 310 -15.32 12.91 -12.30
C LYS A 310 -14.00 13.36 -11.67
N ALA A 311 -14.03 14.14 -10.59
CA ALA A 311 -12.82 14.55 -9.87
C ALA A 311 -12.09 13.35 -9.27
N ALA A 312 -12.83 12.39 -8.69
CA ALA A 312 -12.28 11.18 -8.10
C ALA A 312 -11.54 10.35 -9.15
N ILE A 313 -12.14 10.16 -10.33
CA ILE A 313 -11.51 9.43 -11.43
C ILE A 313 -10.29 10.17 -11.99
N ARG A 314 -10.35 11.50 -12.13
CA ARG A 314 -9.16 12.30 -12.51
C ARG A 314 -8.02 12.14 -11.52
N ALA A 315 -8.30 12.12 -10.23
CA ALA A 315 -7.30 11.89 -9.20
C ALA A 315 -6.74 10.46 -9.26
N ALA A 316 -7.59 9.46 -9.51
CA ALA A 316 -7.18 8.07 -9.72
C ALA A 316 -6.20 7.94 -10.90
N HIS A 317 -6.52 8.50 -12.07
CA HIS A 317 -5.61 8.47 -13.22
C HIS A 317 -4.29 9.20 -12.97
N ARG A 318 -4.34 10.33 -12.26
CA ARG A 318 -3.13 11.10 -11.93
C ARG A 318 -2.22 10.36 -10.96
N ALA A 319 -2.78 9.53 -10.08
CA ALA A 319 -2.00 8.73 -9.14
C ALA A 319 -1.31 7.53 -9.80
N LEU A 320 -1.85 6.97 -10.89
CA LEU A 320 -1.34 5.74 -11.53
C LEU A 320 0.18 5.77 -11.80
N PRO A 321 0.76 6.82 -12.45
CA PRO A 321 2.20 6.85 -12.73
C PRO A 321 3.08 6.95 -11.48
N MET A 322 2.50 7.28 -10.34
CA MET A 322 3.20 7.53 -9.08
C MET A 322 3.01 6.41 -8.06
N LEU A 323 2.20 5.38 -8.38
CA LEU A 323 2.02 4.24 -7.49
C LEU A 323 3.35 3.50 -7.29
N ALA A 324 3.58 3.08 -6.06
CA ALA A 324 4.74 2.33 -5.61
C ALA A 324 4.30 1.34 -4.52
N PRO A 325 5.11 0.33 -4.17
CA PRO A 325 4.78 -0.59 -3.08
C PRO A 325 4.42 0.19 -1.80
N GLY A 326 3.22 -0.05 -1.27
CA GLY A 326 2.68 0.66 -0.10
C GLY A 326 1.92 1.96 -0.43
N CYS A 327 2.22 2.65 -1.54
CA CYS A 327 1.56 3.92 -1.89
C CYS A 327 0.33 3.69 -2.78
N SER A 328 -0.87 3.99 -2.27
CA SER A 328 -2.12 3.86 -3.01
C SER A 328 -3.13 4.96 -2.65
N LEU A 329 -4.34 4.89 -3.19
CA LEU A 329 -5.47 5.75 -2.82
C LEU A 329 -6.69 4.88 -2.44
N ALA A 330 -7.55 5.43 -1.60
CA ALA A 330 -8.89 4.90 -1.33
C ALA A 330 -9.94 5.99 -1.57
N PHE A 331 -11.20 5.58 -1.78
CA PHE A 331 -12.29 6.47 -2.17
C PHE A 331 -13.51 6.24 -1.30
N VAL A 332 -14.10 7.31 -0.80
CA VAL A 332 -15.42 7.29 -0.14
C VAL A 332 -16.41 7.98 -1.06
N THR A 333 -17.47 7.26 -1.44
CA THR A 333 -18.56 7.82 -2.24
C THR A 333 -19.67 8.29 -1.31
N LEU A 334 -20.00 9.57 -1.37
CA LEU A 334 -21.10 10.16 -0.62
C LEU A 334 -22.46 9.89 -1.31
N PRO A 335 -23.58 9.94 -0.58
CA PRO A 335 -24.91 9.92 -1.18
C PRO A 335 -25.08 11.03 -2.21
N ASP A 336 -25.90 10.78 -3.23
CA ASP A 336 -26.12 11.73 -4.34
C ASP A 336 -26.56 13.10 -3.83
N GLY A 337 -25.92 14.15 -4.36
CA GLY A 337 -26.16 15.54 -3.98
C GLY A 337 -25.71 15.96 -2.57
N GLN A 338 -24.96 15.14 -1.83
CA GLN A 338 -24.39 15.52 -0.52
C GLN A 338 -22.89 15.79 -0.62
N ASP A 339 -22.44 16.80 0.12
CA ASP A 339 -21.03 17.08 0.42
C ASP A 339 -20.70 16.62 1.88
N PRO A 340 -19.41 16.55 2.28
CA PRO A 340 -19.06 16.19 3.65
C PRO A 340 -19.65 17.14 4.71
N ASP A 341 -19.77 18.44 4.40
CA ASP A 341 -20.39 19.45 5.27
C ASP A 341 -21.85 19.08 5.60
N ASP A 342 -22.65 18.80 4.57
CA ASP A 342 -24.07 18.47 4.65
C ASP A 342 -24.30 17.12 5.36
N LEU A 343 -23.48 16.10 5.05
CA LEU A 343 -23.60 14.78 5.70
C LEU A 343 -23.36 14.87 7.21
N VAL A 344 -22.27 15.55 7.61
CA VAL A 344 -21.88 15.68 9.01
C VAL A 344 -22.88 16.52 9.78
N LYS A 345 -23.43 17.57 9.18
CA LYS A 345 -24.53 18.35 9.79
C LYS A 345 -25.78 17.53 10.03
N ALA A 346 -26.16 16.70 9.05
CA ALA A 346 -27.40 15.96 9.13
C ALA A 346 -27.32 14.74 10.07
N LYS A 347 -26.18 14.04 10.08
CA LYS A 347 -26.05 12.72 10.73
C LYS A 347 -24.87 12.59 11.71
N GLY A 348 -24.05 13.63 11.85
CA GLY A 348 -22.90 13.66 12.75
C GLY A 348 -21.67 12.87 12.25
N ALA A 349 -20.58 12.95 13.01
CA ALA A 349 -19.30 12.32 12.67
C ALA A 349 -19.39 10.79 12.52
N ALA A 350 -20.23 10.13 13.33
CA ALA A 350 -20.38 8.68 13.29
C ALA A 350 -20.89 8.17 11.92
N ALA A 351 -21.71 8.96 11.22
CA ALA A 351 -22.17 8.62 9.88
C ALA A 351 -21.05 8.73 8.84
N PHE A 352 -20.19 9.74 8.97
CA PHE A 352 -19.00 9.88 8.13
C PHE A 352 -18.03 8.71 8.37
N GLU A 353 -17.74 8.38 9.63
CA GLU A 353 -16.90 7.23 9.99
C GLU A 353 -17.45 5.89 9.50
N ALA A 354 -18.78 5.74 9.47
CA ALA A 354 -19.41 4.55 8.92
C ALA A 354 -19.11 4.39 7.43
N LEU A 355 -19.17 5.47 6.64
CA LEU A 355 -18.83 5.43 5.21
C LEU A 355 -17.34 5.18 4.98
N VAL A 356 -16.48 5.71 5.85
CA VAL A 356 -15.03 5.52 5.77
C VAL A 356 -14.63 4.05 5.95
N ARG A 357 -15.36 3.28 6.77
CA ARG A 357 -15.08 1.83 6.93
C ARG A 357 -15.23 1.04 5.64
N ASP A 358 -16.11 1.49 4.76
CA ASP A 358 -16.37 0.89 3.46
C ASP A 358 -15.62 1.63 2.33
N ALA A 359 -14.53 2.32 2.67
CA ALA A 359 -13.70 3.02 1.68
C ALA A 359 -13.20 2.06 0.60
N GLU A 360 -13.47 2.44 -0.64
CA GLU A 360 -13.19 1.66 -1.83
C GLU A 360 -11.71 1.79 -2.24
N PRO A 361 -10.97 0.68 -2.38
CA PRO A 361 -9.61 0.71 -2.92
C PRO A 361 -9.53 1.27 -4.34
N LEU A 362 -8.39 1.86 -4.72
CA LEU A 362 -8.16 2.41 -6.07
C LEU A 362 -8.47 1.42 -7.21
N VAL A 363 -8.09 0.15 -7.07
CA VAL A 363 -8.35 -0.89 -8.07
C VAL A 363 -9.85 -1.16 -8.28
N ASP A 364 -10.63 -1.14 -7.19
CA ASP A 364 -12.09 -1.31 -7.23
C ASP A 364 -12.75 -0.14 -7.92
N ARG A 365 -12.31 1.07 -7.56
CA ARG A 365 -12.82 2.31 -8.12
C ARG A 365 -12.61 2.37 -9.64
N LEU A 366 -11.39 2.05 -10.10
CA LEU A 366 -11.05 2.02 -11.53
C LEU A 366 -11.84 0.94 -12.26
N TRP A 367 -11.93 -0.27 -11.70
CA TRP A 367 -12.68 -1.36 -12.29
C TRP A 367 -14.16 -1.01 -12.49
N LYS A 368 -14.84 -0.52 -11.43
CA LYS A 368 -16.26 -0.15 -11.51
C LYS A 368 -16.50 0.96 -12.54
N HIS A 369 -15.61 1.94 -12.60
CA HIS A 369 -15.71 3.03 -13.57
C HIS A 369 -15.61 2.51 -15.01
N GLU A 370 -14.58 1.73 -15.32
CA GLU A 370 -14.35 1.22 -16.68
C GLU A 370 -15.41 0.20 -17.11
N PHE A 371 -15.89 -0.61 -16.17
CA PHE A 371 -16.94 -1.60 -16.42
C PHE A 371 -18.30 -0.94 -16.69
N ALA A 372 -18.59 0.19 -16.07
CA ALA A 372 -19.84 0.94 -16.26
C ALA A 372 -19.80 1.93 -17.46
N ALA A 373 -18.61 2.18 -18.03
CA ALA A 373 -18.42 3.21 -19.05
C ALA A 373 -19.15 2.93 -20.37
N GLU A 374 -19.17 1.67 -20.80
CA GLU A 374 -19.72 1.26 -22.10
C GLU A 374 -20.46 -0.09 -21.99
N PRO A 375 -21.45 -0.39 -22.87
CA PRO A 375 -22.07 -1.71 -22.94
C PRO A 375 -21.04 -2.81 -23.26
N LEU A 376 -21.16 -4.00 -22.67
CA LEU A 376 -20.19 -5.11 -22.77
C LEU A 376 -20.79 -6.39 -23.38
N ASN A 377 -21.78 -6.21 -24.25
CA ASN A 377 -22.61 -7.27 -24.79
C ASN A 377 -21.95 -8.01 -25.96
N THR A 378 -21.03 -7.36 -26.68
CA THR A 378 -20.34 -7.96 -27.83
C THR A 378 -18.87 -8.29 -27.54
N PRO A 379 -18.25 -9.23 -28.28
CA PRO A 379 -16.82 -9.50 -28.18
C PRO A 379 -15.93 -8.26 -28.40
N GLU A 380 -16.29 -7.38 -29.33
CA GLU A 380 -15.57 -6.14 -29.64
C GLU A 380 -15.61 -5.18 -28.44
N GLN A 381 -16.77 -5.04 -27.80
CA GLN A 381 -16.94 -4.22 -26.60
C GLN A 381 -16.12 -4.75 -25.42
N ARG A 382 -16.12 -6.07 -25.23
CA ARG A 382 -15.29 -6.73 -24.20
C ARG A 382 -13.79 -6.55 -24.48
N ALA A 383 -13.38 -6.65 -25.75
CA ALA A 383 -12.01 -6.35 -26.14
C ALA A 383 -11.64 -4.87 -25.86
N GLY A 384 -12.59 -3.94 -26.06
CA GLY A 384 -12.48 -2.54 -25.67
C GLY A 384 -12.20 -2.35 -24.18
N LEU A 385 -13.00 -2.96 -23.30
CA LEU A 385 -12.75 -2.93 -21.85
C LEU A 385 -11.36 -3.50 -21.50
N ARG A 386 -10.99 -4.65 -22.07
CA ARG A 386 -9.67 -5.27 -21.81
C ARG A 386 -8.53 -4.32 -22.19
N ARG A 387 -8.67 -3.62 -23.32
CA ARG A 387 -7.70 -2.62 -23.77
C ARG A 387 -7.59 -1.47 -22.76
N ARG A 388 -8.70 -0.86 -22.34
CA ARG A 388 -8.69 0.24 -21.36
C ARG A 388 -8.04 -0.17 -20.03
N LEU A 389 -8.40 -1.33 -19.49
CA LEU A 389 -7.80 -1.86 -18.27
C LEU A 389 -6.29 -2.11 -18.42
N THR A 390 -5.86 -2.61 -19.57
CA THR A 390 -4.44 -2.80 -19.87
C THR A 390 -3.70 -1.46 -19.94
N GLU A 391 -4.28 -0.45 -20.60
CA GLU A 391 -3.74 0.90 -20.68
C GLU A 391 -3.61 1.55 -19.29
N LEU A 392 -4.59 1.36 -18.40
CA LEU A 392 -4.53 1.82 -17.01
C LEU A 392 -3.38 1.19 -16.23
N ALA A 393 -3.23 -0.14 -16.32
CA ALA A 393 -2.13 -0.80 -15.64
C ALA A 393 -0.78 -0.41 -16.24
N GLN A 394 -0.68 -0.20 -17.55
CA GLN A 394 0.54 0.25 -18.22
C GLN A 394 0.96 1.68 -17.83
N ALA A 395 0.01 2.53 -17.41
CA ALA A 395 0.32 3.86 -16.90
C ALA A 395 1.10 3.84 -15.58
N ILE A 396 1.11 2.71 -14.85
CA ILE A 396 1.86 2.53 -13.61
C ILE A 396 3.36 2.39 -13.92
N ALA A 397 4.17 3.26 -13.32
CA ALA A 397 5.61 3.29 -13.55
C ALA A 397 6.34 2.13 -12.85
N ASP A 398 5.96 1.80 -11.61
CA ASP A 398 6.57 0.71 -10.85
C ASP A 398 6.24 -0.66 -11.48
N PRO A 399 7.25 -1.47 -11.87
CA PRO A 399 7.01 -2.74 -12.54
C PRO A 399 6.28 -3.79 -11.70
N SER A 400 6.52 -3.83 -10.38
CA SER A 400 5.90 -4.79 -9.47
C SER A 400 4.42 -4.46 -9.30
N VAL A 401 4.11 -3.21 -8.96
CA VAL A 401 2.72 -2.76 -8.78
C VAL A 401 1.94 -2.90 -10.09
N ARG A 402 2.55 -2.54 -11.23
CA ARG A 402 1.95 -2.74 -12.55
C ARG A 402 1.56 -4.19 -12.80
N SER A 403 2.43 -5.14 -12.47
CA SER A 403 2.15 -6.56 -12.69
C SER A 403 0.97 -7.05 -11.86
N GLU A 404 0.86 -6.60 -10.60
CA GLU A 404 -0.27 -6.92 -9.73
C GLU A 404 -1.59 -6.33 -10.25
N TYR A 405 -1.59 -5.08 -10.70
CA TYR A 405 -2.77 -4.46 -11.32
C TYR A 405 -3.20 -5.20 -12.60
N GLN A 406 -2.26 -5.64 -13.44
CA GLN A 406 -2.57 -6.43 -14.63
C GLN A 406 -3.21 -7.77 -14.27
N ASN A 407 -2.66 -8.47 -13.28
CA ASN A 407 -3.19 -9.74 -12.80
C ASN A 407 -4.60 -9.57 -12.24
N GLU A 408 -4.83 -8.55 -11.41
CA GLU A 408 -6.11 -8.28 -10.78
C GLU A 408 -7.18 -7.88 -11.80
N PHE A 409 -6.87 -6.99 -12.75
CA PHE A 409 -7.82 -6.63 -13.80
C PHE A 409 -8.16 -7.81 -14.71
N ARG A 410 -7.18 -8.68 -15.03
CA ARG A 410 -7.44 -9.91 -15.79
C ARG A 410 -8.34 -10.85 -15.00
N HIS A 411 -8.06 -11.08 -13.72
CA HIS A 411 -8.86 -11.94 -12.87
C HIS A 411 -10.32 -11.47 -12.80
N ARG A 412 -10.56 -10.17 -12.61
CA ARG A 412 -11.92 -9.59 -12.61
C ARG A 412 -12.61 -9.69 -13.95
N PHE A 413 -11.89 -9.45 -15.05
CA PHE A 413 -12.41 -9.61 -16.41
C PHE A 413 -12.86 -11.05 -16.66
N ASP A 414 -11.99 -12.02 -16.36
CA ASP A 414 -12.29 -13.43 -16.54
C ASP A 414 -13.46 -13.86 -15.64
N THR A 415 -13.55 -13.36 -14.41
CA THR A 415 -14.66 -13.65 -13.50
C THR A 415 -15.99 -13.07 -14.01
N ALA A 416 -15.99 -11.82 -14.49
CA ALA A 416 -17.20 -11.15 -14.98
C ALA A 416 -17.75 -11.76 -16.28
N PHE A 417 -16.88 -12.31 -17.13
CA PHE A 417 -17.25 -12.93 -18.40
C PHE A 417 -17.05 -14.45 -18.43
N ALA A 418 -16.75 -15.06 -17.28
CA ALA A 418 -16.66 -16.49 -17.15
C ALA A 418 -17.96 -17.07 -17.70
N ARG A 419 -17.84 -17.93 -18.71
CA ARG A 419 -18.98 -18.80 -19.03
C ARG A 419 -19.25 -19.57 -17.76
N ALA A 420 -20.50 -19.52 -17.26
CA ALA A 420 -20.99 -20.51 -16.32
C ALA A 420 -20.44 -21.86 -16.81
N PRO A 421 -19.69 -22.62 -15.97
CA PRO A 421 -19.09 -23.86 -16.43
C PRO A 421 -20.23 -24.60 -17.09
N ALA A 422 -20.13 -24.77 -18.42
CA ALA A 422 -21.14 -25.51 -19.15
C ALA A 422 -21.24 -26.80 -18.35
N ALA A 423 -22.42 -27.08 -17.78
CA ALA A 423 -22.68 -28.37 -17.19
C ALA A 423 -22.18 -29.33 -18.25
N ARG A 424 -21.01 -29.93 -18.01
CA ARG A 424 -20.44 -30.90 -18.92
C ARG A 424 -21.43 -32.03 -18.78
N GLY A 425 -22.50 -31.98 -19.59
CA GLY A 425 -23.44 -33.05 -19.73
C GLY A 425 -22.56 -34.25 -19.94
N ASN A 426 -22.67 -35.21 -19.02
CA ASN A 426 -21.83 -36.39 -19.00
C ASN A 426 -21.63 -36.82 -20.45
N PHE A 427 -20.39 -36.73 -20.93
CA PHE A 427 -20.06 -37.30 -22.22
C PHE A 427 -20.33 -38.79 -22.04
N THR A 428 -21.51 -39.23 -22.45
CA THR A 428 -21.88 -40.63 -22.49
C THR A 428 -21.28 -41.13 -23.79
N PRO A 429 -20.15 -41.87 -23.77
CA PRO A 429 -19.71 -42.56 -24.96
C PRO A 429 -20.87 -43.45 -25.40
N ARG A 430 -21.36 -43.24 -26.63
CA ARG A 430 -22.38 -44.09 -27.22
C ARG A 430 -21.73 -45.45 -27.47
N ALA A 431 -21.74 -46.29 -26.44
CA ALA A 431 -21.24 -47.65 -26.51
C ALA A 431 -22.18 -48.45 -27.41
N ALA A 432 -21.67 -48.90 -28.56
CA ALA A 432 -22.30 -49.95 -29.33
C ALA A 432 -22.34 -51.21 -28.44
N GLY A 433 -23.50 -51.50 -27.87
CA GLY A 433 -23.69 -52.58 -26.91
C GLY A 433 -23.45 -53.96 -27.56
N ARG A 434 -22.53 -54.73 -26.98
CA ARG A 434 -22.54 -56.19 -27.12
C ARG A 434 -23.45 -56.78 -26.03
N PRO A 435 -24.32 -57.76 -26.33
CA PRO A 435 -25.26 -58.29 -25.35
C PRO A 435 -24.53 -59.22 -24.37
N GLY A 436 -24.68 -58.99 -23.05
CA GLY A 436 -24.31 -59.97 -22.02
C GLY A 436 -23.78 -59.47 -20.67
N GLN A 437 -23.48 -58.18 -20.48
CA GLN A 437 -22.98 -57.71 -19.17
C GLN A 437 -24.11 -57.20 -18.25
N ARG A 438 -24.14 -57.72 -17.02
CA ARG A 438 -24.99 -57.24 -15.91
C ARG A 438 -24.56 -55.83 -15.51
N TRP A 439 -25.53 -54.93 -15.46
CA TRP A 439 -25.35 -53.54 -15.04
C TRP A 439 -24.89 -53.45 -13.58
N ALA A 440 -23.77 -52.76 -13.35
CA ALA A 440 -23.31 -52.34 -12.02
C ALA A 440 -23.51 -50.81 -11.88
N PRO A 441 -24.08 -50.33 -10.77
CA PRO A 441 -24.29 -48.90 -10.56
C PRO A 441 -22.94 -48.16 -10.44
N PRO A 442 -22.85 -46.91 -10.94
CA PRO A 442 -21.65 -46.11 -10.76
C PRO A 442 -21.45 -45.75 -9.27
N PRO A 443 -20.20 -45.59 -8.81
CA PRO A 443 -19.92 -45.23 -7.43
C PRO A 443 -20.57 -43.88 -7.09
N LEU A 444 -21.15 -43.80 -5.89
CA LEU A 444 -21.83 -42.61 -5.39
C LEU A 444 -20.88 -41.40 -5.32
N PRO A 445 -21.39 -40.17 -5.48
CA PRO A 445 -20.59 -38.97 -5.34
C PRO A 445 -20.02 -38.87 -3.92
N ILE A 446 -18.77 -38.44 -3.87
CA ILE A 446 -17.96 -38.25 -2.67
C ILE A 446 -18.71 -37.32 -1.69
N THR A 447 -18.95 -37.79 -0.47
CA THR A 447 -19.65 -37.06 0.59
C THR A 447 -18.89 -35.80 1.02
N GLU A 448 -19.59 -34.84 1.65
CA GLU A 448 -18.98 -33.65 2.26
C GLU A 448 -17.86 -34.02 3.24
N ASP A 449 -18.00 -35.13 3.98
CA ASP A 449 -16.96 -35.67 4.85
C ASP A 449 -15.67 -36.03 4.09
N ALA A 450 -15.80 -36.58 2.88
CA ALA A 450 -14.66 -36.90 2.04
C ALA A 450 -14.10 -35.69 1.26
N LYS A 451 -14.84 -34.57 1.16
CA LYS A 451 -14.28 -33.26 0.78
C LYS A 451 -13.52 -32.61 1.93
N ALA A 452 -13.98 -32.77 3.17
CA ALA A 452 -13.28 -32.28 4.37
C ALA A 452 -11.92 -32.98 4.54
N VAL A 453 -11.85 -34.30 4.30
CA VAL A 453 -10.59 -35.05 4.25
C VAL A 453 -9.65 -34.55 3.14
N ARG A 454 -10.20 -34.03 2.04
CA ARG A 454 -9.43 -33.47 0.92
C ARG A 454 -8.89 -32.05 1.20
N ALA A 455 -9.57 -31.30 2.07
CA ALA A 455 -9.13 -30.00 2.58
C ALA A 455 -8.15 -30.12 3.76
N ALA A 456 -8.13 -31.26 4.45
CA ALA A 456 -7.36 -31.49 5.69
C ALA A 456 -6.00 -32.19 5.51
N GLY A 457 -5.33 -32.08 4.36
CA GLY A 457 -3.94 -32.58 4.21
C GLY A 457 -3.76 -33.74 3.24
N GLY A 458 -4.35 -33.64 2.04
CA GLY A 458 -4.00 -34.56 0.96
C GLY A 458 -2.54 -34.39 0.52
N ILE A 459 -1.85 -35.52 0.29
CA ILE A 459 -0.51 -35.60 -0.30
C ILE A 459 -0.41 -34.72 -1.56
N ASP A 460 0.63 -33.88 -1.65
CA ASP A 460 0.89 -33.04 -2.82
C ASP A 460 0.99 -33.90 -4.08
N ARG A 461 0.02 -33.74 -4.98
CA ARG A 461 -0.12 -34.56 -6.20
C ARG A 461 0.99 -34.33 -7.21
N VAL A 462 1.64 -33.18 -7.17
CA VAL A 462 2.77 -32.85 -8.06
C VAL A 462 4.02 -33.54 -7.54
N LEU A 463 4.30 -33.40 -6.24
CA LEU A 463 5.44 -34.07 -5.61
C LEU A 463 5.31 -35.60 -5.65
N ALA A 464 4.11 -36.15 -5.38
CA ALA A 464 3.87 -37.59 -5.46
C ALA A 464 4.11 -38.18 -6.87
N LYS A 465 3.74 -37.43 -7.92
CA LYS A 465 4.02 -37.83 -9.30
C LYS A 465 5.51 -37.79 -9.62
N ALA A 466 6.21 -36.77 -9.13
CA ALA A 466 7.65 -36.65 -9.29
C ALA A 466 8.38 -37.81 -8.59
N VAL A 467 8.04 -38.09 -7.33
CA VAL A 467 8.61 -39.20 -6.55
C VAL A 467 8.35 -40.54 -7.24
N LEU A 468 7.14 -40.79 -7.74
CA LEU A 468 6.83 -41.99 -8.53
C LEU A 468 7.68 -42.11 -9.80
N ALA A 469 7.83 -41.02 -10.55
CA ALA A 469 8.70 -41.00 -11.72
C ALA A 469 10.17 -41.30 -11.33
N GLY A 470 10.65 -40.72 -10.22
CA GLY A 470 11.98 -40.97 -9.67
C GLY A 470 12.20 -42.42 -9.23
N LEU A 471 11.24 -43.03 -8.53
CA LEU A 471 11.29 -44.44 -8.11
C LEU A 471 11.29 -45.41 -9.30
N ILE A 472 10.55 -45.10 -10.37
CA ILE A 472 10.57 -45.90 -11.60
C ILE A 472 11.92 -45.78 -12.32
N ARG A 473 12.56 -44.60 -12.30
CA ARG A 473 13.89 -44.38 -12.88
C ARG A 473 15.03 -44.95 -12.03
N HIS A 474 14.88 -44.96 -10.71
CA HIS A 474 15.86 -45.45 -9.75
C HIS A 474 15.26 -46.56 -8.84
N PRO A 475 14.98 -47.77 -9.38
CA PRO A 475 14.32 -48.83 -8.61
C PRO A 475 15.10 -49.29 -7.37
N ALA A 476 16.43 -49.10 -7.35
CA ALA A 476 17.28 -49.46 -6.23
C ALA A 476 16.96 -48.69 -4.93
N GLU A 477 16.43 -47.46 -5.04
CA GLU A 477 16.07 -46.65 -3.86
C GLU A 477 14.71 -47.07 -3.26
N ILE A 478 13.87 -47.81 -3.99
CA ILE A 478 12.59 -48.32 -3.47
C ILE A 478 12.84 -49.20 -2.24
N ALA A 479 13.81 -50.11 -2.31
CA ALA A 479 14.18 -51.01 -1.23
C ALA A 479 14.63 -50.27 0.04
N ARG A 480 15.22 -49.07 -0.13
CA ARG A 480 15.81 -48.27 0.94
C ARG A 480 14.76 -47.47 1.72
N HIS A 481 13.66 -47.11 1.07
CA HIS A 481 12.57 -46.31 1.63
C HIS A 481 11.30 -47.11 1.91
N MET A 482 11.32 -48.44 1.84
CA MET A 482 10.11 -49.27 1.95
C MET A 482 9.27 -49.02 3.20
N GLU A 483 9.90 -48.89 4.38
CA GLU A 483 9.18 -48.65 5.63
C GLU A 483 8.46 -47.29 5.61
N VAL A 484 9.12 -46.28 5.05
CA VAL A 484 8.61 -44.91 4.94
C VAL A 484 7.50 -44.82 3.90
N LEU A 485 7.71 -45.41 2.72
CA LEU A 485 6.73 -45.45 1.62
C LEU A 485 5.48 -46.26 1.99
N GLY A 486 5.62 -47.34 2.76
CA GLY A 486 4.49 -48.14 3.25
C GLY A 486 3.62 -47.44 4.29
N SER A 487 4.12 -46.40 4.95
CA SER A 487 3.36 -45.58 5.90
C SER A 487 2.46 -44.53 5.22
N LEU A 488 2.71 -44.23 3.93
CA LEU A 488 1.96 -43.24 3.17
C LEU A 488 0.55 -43.76 2.83
N ARG A 489 -0.46 -43.13 3.42
CA ARG A 489 -1.86 -43.38 3.04
C ARG A 489 -2.24 -42.52 1.84
N PHE A 490 -2.10 -43.07 0.63
CA PHE A 490 -2.64 -42.42 -0.55
C PHE A 490 -4.17 -42.48 -0.56
N VAL A 491 -4.81 -41.37 -0.92
CA VAL A 491 -6.28 -41.33 -1.13
C VAL A 491 -6.62 -42.13 -2.38
N ASP A 492 -7.60 -43.03 -2.29
CA ASP A 492 -8.03 -43.96 -3.35
C ASP A 492 -8.00 -43.34 -4.76
N GLY A 493 -7.20 -43.95 -5.66
CA GLY A 493 -7.02 -43.45 -7.03
C GLY A 493 -5.98 -44.22 -7.84
N ALA A 494 -5.89 -43.89 -9.13
CA ALA A 494 -4.96 -44.55 -10.06
C ALA A 494 -3.48 -44.40 -9.69
N LEU A 495 -3.11 -43.31 -8.99
CA LEU A 495 -1.74 -43.05 -8.50
C LEU A 495 -1.38 -43.92 -7.30
N GLY A 496 -2.31 -44.13 -6.35
CA GLY A 496 -2.09 -45.02 -5.20
C GLY A 496 -1.93 -46.48 -5.64
N ARG A 497 -2.80 -46.95 -6.55
CA ARG A 497 -2.67 -48.31 -7.13
C ARG A 497 -1.38 -48.51 -7.92
N LEU A 498 -0.89 -47.47 -8.59
CA LEU A 498 0.40 -47.52 -9.28
C LEU A 498 1.56 -47.58 -8.27
N PHE A 499 1.47 -46.83 -7.18
CA PHE A 499 2.46 -46.83 -6.12
C PHE A 499 2.57 -48.19 -5.43
N GLU A 500 1.43 -48.78 -5.06
CA GLU A 500 1.34 -50.15 -4.54
C GLU A 500 1.95 -51.15 -5.54
N ALA A 501 1.58 -51.07 -6.82
CA ALA A 501 2.15 -51.94 -7.85
C ALA A 501 3.67 -51.78 -8.03
N VAL A 502 4.22 -50.56 -7.91
CA VAL A 502 5.66 -50.32 -7.98
C VAL A 502 6.38 -50.92 -6.76
N VAL A 503 5.80 -50.79 -5.57
CA VAL A 503 6.35 -51.37 -4.32
C VAL A 503 6.25 -52.89 -4.32
N ASP A 504 5.12 -53.46 -4.72
CA ASP A 504 4.90 -54.92 -4.81
C ASP A 504 5.85 -55.58 -5.80
N VAL A 505 6.08 -54.96 -6.97
CA VAL A 505 7.03 -55.47 -7.96
C VAL A 505 8.47 -55.41 -7.42
N ALA A 506 8.81 -54.37 -6.67
CA ALA A 506 10.13 -54.25 -6.02
C ALA A 506 10.35 -55.29 -4.90
N LEU A 507 9.28 -55.82 -4.28
CA LEU A 507 9.34 -56.87 -3.28
C LEU A 507 9.62 -58.27 -3.88
N GLU A 508 9.21 -58.50 -5.13
CA GLU A 508 9.32 -59.82 -5.79
C GLU A 508 10.69 -60.08 -6.46
N ASP A 509 11.44 -59.06 -6.88
CA ASP A 509 12.67 -59.24 -7.68
C ASP A 509 13.83 -58.32 -7.21
N ARG A 510 14.95 -58.93 -6.78
CA ARG A 510 16.09 -58.21 -6.16
C ARG A 510 17.03 -57.52 -7.16
N ALA A 511 16.76 -57.58 -8.46
CA ALA A 511 17.58 -56.95 -9.49
C ALA A 511 16.75 -56.31 -10.62
N LEU A 512 15.86 -55.38 -10.26
CA LEU A 512 15.08 -54.61 -11.22
C LEU A 512 15.89 -53.45 -11.81
N ASP A 513 16.09 -53.48 -13.13
CA ASP A 513 16.42 -52.29 -13.92
C ASP A 513 15.12 -51.54 -14.32
N SER A 514 15.23 -50.25 -14.65
CA SER A 514 14.08 -49.40 -14.99
C SER A 514 13.28 -49.92 -16.19
N GLY A 515 13.92 -50.61 -17.14
CA GLY A 515 13.27 -51.19 -18.32
C GLY A 515 12.38 -52.40 -17.97
N ARG A 516 12.86 -53.26 -17.07
CA ARG A 516 12.11 -54.41 -16.55
C ARG A 516 10.91 -53.97 -15.72
N LEU A 517 11.08 -52.97 -14.85
CA LEU A 517 9.98 -52.42 -14.04
C LEU A 517 8.85 -51.87 -14.92
N VAL A 518 9.17 -51.11 -15.97
CA VAL A 518 8.17 -50.60 -16.93
C VAL A 518 7.45 -51.74 -17.67
N THR A 519 8.16 -52.80 -18.04
CA THR A 519 7.59 -53.97 -18.71
C THR A 519 6.61 -54.73 -17.80
N ILE A 520 6.90 -54.82 -16.50
CA ILE A 520 6.04 -55.47 -15.52
C ILE A 520 4.80 -54.61 -15.21
N LEU A 521 4.98 -53.29 -15.10
CA LEU A 521 3.87 -52.34 -14.93
C LEU A 521 2.94 -52.33 -16.16
N ALA A 522 3.47 -52.54 -17.36
CA ALA A 522 2.67 -52.66 -18.58
C ALA A 522 1.74 -53.88 -18.56
N ARG A 523 2.25 -55.05 -18.12
CA ARG A 523 1.44 -56.27 -17.95
C ARG A 523 0.34 -56.13 -16.91
N SER A 524 0.53 -55.24 -15.94
CA SER A 524 -0.41 -54.94 -14.86
C SER A 524 -1.43 -53.85 -15.24
N GLY A 525 -1.44 -53.40 -16.50
CA GLY A 525 -2.41 -52.42 -17.01
C GLY A 525 -2.06 -50.95 -16.75
N PHE A 526 -0.84 -50.65 -16.31
CA PHE A 526 -0.36 -49.30 -16.01
C PHE A 526 0.58 -48.71 -17.07
N GLU A 527 0.68 -49.34 -18.25
CA GLU A 527 1.60 -48.96 -19.34
C GLU A 527 1.52 -47.48 -19.71
N THR A 528 0.30 -46.96 -19.87
CA THR A 528 0.06 -45.57 -20.26
C THR A 528 0.45 -44.59 -19.16
N VAL A 529 0.13 -44.91 -17.90
CA VAL A 529 0.43 -44.04 -16.75
C VAL A 529 1.93 -44.01 -16.45
N ALA A 530 2.61 -45.16 -16.50
CA ALA A 530 4.06 -45.24 -16.31
C ALA A 530 4.81 -44.53 -17.44
N SER A 531 4.37 -44.71 -18.70
CA SER A 531 4.96 -44.02 -19.85
C SER A 531 4.76 -42.51 -19.78
N ASP A 532 3.59 -42.03 -19.37
CA ASP A 532 3.32 -40.59 -19.22
C ASP A 532 4.17 -39.95 -18.11
N LEU A 533 4.40 -40.66 -16.99
CA LEU A 533 5.28 -40.20 -15.92
C LEU A 533 6.74 -40.14 -16.35
N LEU A 534 7.19 -41.09 -17.18
CA LEU A 534 8.57 -41.13 -17.71
C LEU A 534 8.80 -40.21 -18.92
N ARG A 535 7.75 -39.77 -19.60
CA ARG A 535 7.80 -38.71 -20.63
C ARG A 535 7.93 -37.32 -20.02
N ALA A 536 7.69 -37.19 -18.72
CA ALA A 536 7.72 -35.92 -18.00
C ALA A 536 9.13 -35.53 -17.52
N ASP A 537 10.11 -35.44 -18.43
CA ASP A 537 11.39 -34.72 -18.19
C ASP A 537 11.17 -33.20 -17.94
N THR A 538 9.91 -32.77 -17.91
CA THR A 538 9.41 -31.42 -17.68
C THR A 538 9.28 -31.06 -16.20
N MET A 539 9.35 -32.03 -15.27
CA MET A 539 9.31 -31.72 -13.84
C MET A 539 10.68 -31.18 -13.38
N PRO A 540 10.71 -30.14 -12.53
CA PRO A 540 11.93 -29.40 -12.25
C PRO A 540 12.79 -30.07 -11.16
N TYR A 541 12.77 -31.41 -11.06
CA TYR A 541 13.55 -32.17 -10.09
C TYR A 541 14.63 -33.01 -10.78
N SER A 542 15.82 -33.05 -10.19
CA SER A 542 16.98 -33.80 -10.71
C SER A 542 16.67 -35.28 -10.94
N PHE A 543 15.97 -35.95 -10.01
CA PHE A 543 15.59 -37.36 -10.08
C PHE A 543 14.52 -37.70 -11.12
N THR A 544 13.89 -36.70 -11.74
CA THR A 544 12.94 -36.92 -12.85
C THR A 544 13.61 -36.85 -14.22
N GLN A 545 14.87 -36.39 -14.29
CA GLN A 545 15.59 -36.20 -15.55
C GLN A 545 16.28 -37.48 -16.02
N ARG A 546 16.41 -37.60 -17.34
CA ARG A 546 17.14 -38.71 -17.97
C ARG A 546 18.66 -38.50 -18.00
N THR A 547 19.13 -37.25 -17.96
CA THR A 547 20.53 -36.85 -18.06
C THR A 547 20.88 -35.95 -16.87
N GLY A 548 21.73 -36.42 -15.95
CA GLY A 548 22.13 -35.71 -14.74
C GLY A 548 23.03 -36.56 -13.84
N ASP A 549 23.58 -35.97 -12.78
CA ASP A 549 24.38 -36.70 -11.78
C ASP A 549 23.48 -37.65 -10.97
N GLU A 550 23.74 -38.96 -11.08
CA GLU A 550 22.98 -40.00 -10.36
C GLU A 550 23.05 -39.85 -8.84
N ASN A 551 24.15 -39.33 -8.29
CA ASN A 551 24.29 -39.16 -6.84
C ASN A 551 23.40 -38.02 -6.34
N GLN A 552 23.33 -36.93 -7.10
CA GLN A 552 22.45 -35.80 -6.81
C GLN A 552 20.98 -36.20 -6.93
N ALA A 553 20.62 -36.92 -7.99
CA ALA A 553 19.27 -37.45 -8.18
C ALA A 553 18.81 -38.32 -7.00
N ARG A 554 19.68 -39.20 -6.48
CA ARG A 554 19.36 -40.03 -5.31
C ARG A 554 19.15 -39.18 -4.05
N ALA A 555 20.05 -38.25 -3.77
CA ALA A 555 19.94 -37.37 -2.60
C ALA A 555 18.65 -36.52 -2.63
N ASP A 556 18.30 -35.99 -3.80
CA ASP A 556 17.10 -35.17 -3.98
C ASP A 556 15.82 -36.02 -3.92
N LEU A 557 15.86 -37.27 -4.37
CA LEU A 557 14.75 -38.21 -4.24
C LEU A 557 14.51 -38.59 -2.77
N ASP A 558 15.57 -38.85 -2.00
CA ASP A 558 15.50 -39.12 -0.57
C ASP A 558 14.82 -37.97 0.18
N GLU A 559 15.24 -36.74 -0.12
CA GLU A 559 14.70 -35.52 0.47
C GLU A 559 13.24 -35.28 0.06
N ALA A 560 12.89 -35.52 -1.21
CA ALA A 560 11.52 -35.41 -1.70
C ALA A 560 10.57 -36.42 -1.02
N ILE A 561 11.03 -37.65 -0.78
CA ILE A 561 10.28 -38.67 -0.03
C ILE A 561 10.05 -38.21 1.42
N ALA A 562 11.09 -37.67 2.08
CA ALA A 562 10.97 -37.16 3.45
C ALA A 562 9.93 -36.02 3.57
N ILE A 563 9.92 -35.09 2.62
CA ILE A 563 8.93 -33.99 2.56
C ILE A 563 7.52 -34.52 2.30
N LEU A 564 7.38 -35.50 1.39
CA LEU A 564 6.10 -36.12 1.05
C LEU A 564 5.42 -36.78 2.26
N VAL A 565 6.22 -37.30 3.20
CA VAL A 565 5.76 -37.98 4.42
C VAL A 565 5.46 -36.98 5.54
N ALA A 566 6.36 -36.01 5.78
CA ALA A 566 6.19 -35.03 6.85
C ALA A 566 5.06 -34.01 6.57
N GLY A 567 4.85 -33.66 5.30
CA GLY A 567 3.89 -32.63 4.90
C GLY A 567 2.45 -32.88 5.38
N PRO A 568 1.86 -34.07 5.16
CA PRO A 568 0.53 -34.40 5.66
C PRO A 568 0.39 -34.28 7.19
N GLU A 569 1.37 -34.75 7.96
CA GLU A 569 1.35 -34.70 9.42
C GLU A 569 1.36 -33.25 9.95
N VAL A 570 2.25 -32.41 9.40
CA VAL A 570 2.34 -30.99 9.76
C VAL A 570 1.06 -30.23 9.37
N ASN A 571 0.48 -30.52 8.21
CA ASN A 571 -0.77 -29.90 7.78
C ASN A 571 -1.96 -30.31 8.67
N ALA A 572 -2.05 -31.58 9.06
CA ALA A 572 -3.08 -32.06 9.97
C ALA A 572 -2.95 -31.40 11.36
N ALA A 573 -1.73 -31.36 11.90
CA ALA A 573 -1.45 -30.70 13.18
C ALA A 573 -1.76 -29.19 13.13
N LEU A 574 -1.45 -28.51 12.01
CA LEU A 574 -1.76 -27.09 11.83
C LEU A 574 -3.27 -26.84 11.74
N ALA A 575 -4.02 -27.72 11.07
CA ALA A 575 -5.46 -27.63 10.99
C ALA A 575 -6.11 -27.81 12.38
N GLU A 576 -5.64 -28.78 13.16
CA GLU A 576 -6.07 -28.99 14.55
C GLU A 576 -5.74 -27.78 15.43
N ALA A 577 -4.51 -27.26 15.36
CA ALA A 577 -4.11 -26.07 16.12
C ALA A 577 -4.92 -24.83 15.73
N THR A 578 -5.24 -24.67 14.44
CA THR A 578 -6.07 -23.55 13.95
C THR A 578 -7.52 -23.68 14.43
N ALA A 579 -8.08 -24.89 14.42
CA ALA A 579 -9.42 -25.15 14.96
C ALA A 579 -9.47 -24.93 16.49
N ALA A 580 -8.44 -25.36 17.21
CA ALA A 580 -8.30 -25.12 18.65
C ALA A 580 -8.21 -23.62 18.99
N MET A 581 -7.44 -22.85 18.21
CA MET A 581 -7.32 -21.40 18.34
C MET A 581 -8.65 -20.68 18.07
N GLN A 582 -9.41 -21.13 17.06
CA GLN A 582 -10.75 -20.61 16.77
C GLN A 582 -11.76 -20.91 17.89
N ALA A 583 -11.63 -22.06 18.56
CA ALA A 583 -12.52 -22.47 19.65
C ALA A 583 -12.16 -21.82 21.00
N ARG A 584 -10.86 -21.64 21.29
CA ARG A 584 -10.34 -21.09 22.55
C ARG A 584 -9.10 -20.23 22.26
N PHE A 585 -9.30 -18.91 22.27
CA PHE A 585 -8.23 -17.92 22.13
C PHE A 585 -7.30 -17.93 23.35
N THR A 586 -6.31 -18.81 23.36
CA THR A 586 -5.32 -18.97 24.43
C THR A 586 -3.90 -18.78 23.90
N ASP A 587 -3.00 -18.27 24.73
CA ASP A 587 -1.61 -18.02 24.36
C ASP A 587 -0.89 -19.33 23.94
N GLU A 588 -1.19 -20.44 24.62
CA GLU A 588 -0.63 -21.77 24.30
C GLU A 588 -1.08 -22.28 22.92
N ALA A 589 -2.35 -22.08 22.55
CA ALA A 589 -2.85 -22.45 21.22
C ALA A 589 -2.22 -21.60 20.12
N PHE A 590 -1.99 -20.30 20.39
CA PHE A 590 -1.32 -19.40 19.46
C PHE A 590 0.15 -19.78 19.25
N GLU A 591 0.90 -20.03 20.33
CA GLU A 591 2.30 -20.47 20.24
C GLU A 591 2.44 -21.80 19.48
N ARG A 592 1.52 -22.76 19.73
CA ARG A 592 1.49 -24.03 19.00
C ARG A 592 1.21 -23.83 17.52
N GLN A 593 0.28 -22.95 17.16
CA GLN A 593 -0.02 -22.62 15.77
C GLN A 593 1.19 -21.97 15.07
N VAL A 594 1.85 -21.00 15.72
CA VAL A 594 3.04 -20.32 15.18
C VAL A 594 4.19 -21.31 14.96
N ALA A 595 4.40 -22.26 15.88
CA ALA A 595 5.42 -23.29 15.72
C ALA A 595 5.16 -24.17 14.48
N LEU A 596 3.91 -24.60 14.28
CA LEU A 596 3.51 -25.45 13.14
C LEU A 596 3.55 -24.70 11.80
N VAL A 597 3.28 -23.39 11.79
CA VAL A 597 3.47 -22.55 10.59
C VAL A 597 4.95 -22.48 10.20
N LYS A 598 5.85 -22.33 11.17
CA LYS A 598 7.30 -22.33 10.90
C LYS A 598 7.79 -23.68 10.38
N GLU A 599 7.28 -24.78 10.93
CA GLU A 599 7.61 -26.13 10.48
C GLU A 599 7.14 -26.38 9.04
N LYS A 600 5.93 -25.92 8.70
CA LYS A 600 5.42 -25.97 7.32
C LYS A 600 6.29 -25.16 6.35
N GLN A 601 6.64 -23.93 6.73
CA GLN A 601 7.51 -23.06 5.93
C GLN A 601 8.90 -23.68 5.72
N ALA A 602 9.43 -24.39 6.72
CA ALA A 602 10.71 -25.10 6.59
C ALA A 602 10.62 -26.25 5.57
N LEU A 603 9.52 -27.00 5.53
CA LEU A 603 9.30 -28.04 4.51
C LEU A 603 9.14 -27.44 3.11
N GLU A 604 8.41 -26.33 2.97
CA GLU A 604 8.26 -25.61 1.69
C GLU A 604 9.60 -25.08 1.17
N LEU A 605 10.44 -24.55 2.06
CA LEU A 605 11.78 -24.07 1.71
C LEU A 605 12.70 -25.21 1.26
N ARG A 606 12.67 -26.36 1.95
CA ARG A 606 13.42 -27.56 1.55
C ARG A 606 12.99 -28.05 0.17
N LEU A 607 11.68 -28.05 -0.12
CA LEU A 607 11.15 -28.40 -1.42
C LEU A 607 11.57 -27.41 -2.52
N ALA A 608 11.57 -26.11 -2.24
CA ALA A 608 12.02 -25.09 -3.18
C ALA A 608 13.52 -25.22 -3.51
N ASN A 609 14.35 -25.59 -2.52
CA ASN A 609 15.78 -25.82 -2.74
C ASN A 609 16.06 -26.99 -3.71
N LEU A 610 15.23 -28.05 -3.70
CA LEU A 610 15.34 -29.16 -4.65
C LEU A 610 15.10 -28.71 -6.10
N VAL A 611 14.22 -27.73 -6.30
CA VAL A 611 13.94 -27.14 -7.61
C VAL A 611 15.07 -26.23 -8.05
N GLN A 612 15.52 -25.33 -7.17
CA GLN A 612 16.58 -24.36 -7.47
C GLN A 612 17.93 -25.02 -7.77
N SER A 613 18.33 -26.01 -6.95
CA SER A 613 19.58 -26.76 -7.16
C SER A 613 19.63 -27.42 -8.55
N ASN A 614 18.47 -27.82 -9.06
CA ASN A 614 18.34 -28.45 -10.36
C ASN A 614 18.34 -27.44 -11.52
N GLU A 615 17.76 -26.24 -11.32
CA GLU A 615 17.84 -25.13 -12.28
C GLU A 615 19.27 -24.60 -12.40
N ASP A 616 19.98 -24.44 -11.27
CA ASP A 616 21.37 -24.01 -11.25
C ASP A 616 22.28 -25.03 -11.97
N ALA A 617 22.08 -26.33 -11.72
CA ALA A 617 22.82 -27.38 -12.42
C ALA A 617 22.57 -27.38 -13.95
N ARG A 618 21.37 -27.01 -14.41
CA ARG A 618 21.05 -26.84 -15.84
C ARG A 618 21.71 -25.59 -16.44
N ALA A 619 21.83 -24.51 -15.67
CA ALA A 619 22.45 -23.26 -16.12
C ALA A 619 23.98 -23.36 -16.26
N PHE A 620 24.65 -24.14 -15.41
CA PHE A 620 26.10 -24.35 -15.45
C PHE A 620 26.55 -25.47 -16.41
N GLY A 621 25.63 -26.33 -16.87
CA GLY A 621 25.94 -27.44 -17.78
C GLY A 621 25.96 -27.11 -19.28
N SER A 622 25.68 -25.87 -19.68
CA SER A 622 25.55 -25.47 -21.10
C SER A 622 26.77 -24.74 -21.69
N GLU A 623 27.92 -24.71 -21.00
CA GLU A 623 29.14 -24.02 -21.48
C GLU A 623 30.23 -24.94 -22.05
N ASP A 624 30.07 -26.26 -22.05
CA ASP A 624 31.04 -27.22 -22.63
C ASP A 624 30.40 -28.20 -23.63
N ASP A 625 29.79 -27.67 -24.71
CA ASP A 625 29.50 -28.45 -25.94
C ASP A 625 29.82 -27.64 -27.21
#